data_AF-A0A2G6WLJ1-F1
#
_entry.id   AF-A0A2G6WLJ1-F1
#
_cell.length_a   1.000
_cell.length_b   1.000
_cell.length_c   1.000
_cell.angle_alpha   90.00
_cell.angle_beta   90.00
_cell.angle_gamma   90.00
#
_symmetry.space_group_name_H-M   'P 1'
#
loop_
_entity.id
_entity.type
_entity.pdbx_description
1 polymer ?
#
loop_
_entity_poly.entity_id
_entity_poly.type
_entity_poly.pdbx_seq_one_letter_code
_entity_poly.pdbx_strand_id
1 'polypeptide(L)'
;MIINLADTEMMLSFAEEMAYNGHRFAAFNTDEVTDTYTIELFKTAWEAKEYCYEMTTDADYYKSVPIEELIADLKAVLASGINTSENEAIELTGFAAREKERKEFLENNLNTNTMNEKNLEYLKDQLKYTGFGETFDAELRENIMKGDKDFKIMHTGIMNNGVSNKDTLTVELNFKRSEQTDMYFFNSYHVNLQKEENKPGLEQTFYINKDSASITMKEAYNLMEGRSVSKDLKNKEGESYNCWLKMNFKESENGNFKLNQYHQNYGYDLEASLAKHSIKELNTPQYKDDLLNSLKKGNLQSATFVVGGVESKMYVEANPQFKTVNVYDTNLQRINHRESKEEKKAESHKESVSKDQKQNPDSDEGDAGRKDNKVKKRRSPSI
;
A
#
# COMPACT_ATOMS: atom_id res chain seq x y z
N MET A 1 -36.80 -13.21 3.81
CA MET A 1 -37.45 -14.04 4.83
C MET A 1 -36.35 -14.70 5.60
N ILE A 2 -36.34 -14.50 6.91
CA ILE A 2 -35.38 -15.13 7.81
C ILE A 2 -36.06 -16.38 8.37
N ILE A 3 -35.39 -17.53 8.37
CA ILE A 3 -35.89 -18.77 9.00
C ILE A 3 -34.85 -19.32 9.96
N ASN A 4 -35.27 -20.18 10.87
CA ASN A 4 -34.33 -21.04 11.60
C ASN A 4 -33.98 -22.26 10.73
N LEU A 5 -32.70 -22.56 10.58
CA LEU A 5 -32.21 -23.70 9.81
C LEU A 5 -32.84 -25.03 10.26
N ALA A 6 -33.06 -25.20 11.56
CA ALA A 6 -33.72 -26.37 12.15
C ALA A 6 -35.12 -26.64 11.60
N ASP A 7 -35.82 -25.59 11.13
CA ASP A 7 -37.21 -25.68 10.68
C ASP A 7 -37.35 -25.89 9.15
N THR A 8 -36.23 -25.95 8.41
CA THR A 8 -36.21 -26.00 6.95
C THR A 8 -37.06 -27.14 6.37
N GLU A 9 -36.94 -28.36 6.88
CA GLU A 9 -37.69 -29.53 6.38
C GLU A 9 -39.20 -29.44 6.68
N MET A 10 -39.55 -28.94 7.87
CA MET A 10 -40.93 -28.75 8.28
C MET A 10 -41.60 -27.67 7.43
N MET A 11 -40.92 -26.53 7.25
CA MET A 11 -41.40 -25.44 6.41
C MET A 11 -41.56 -25.86 4.95
N LEU A 12 -40.64 -26.69 4.42
CA LEU A 12 -40.77 -27.20 3.06
C LEU A 12 -42.01 -28.07 2.89
N SER A 13 -42.21 -29.01 3.81
CA SER A 13 -43.38 -29.90 3.79
C SER A 13 -44.69 -29.10 3.86
N PHE A 14 -44.74 -28.10 4.75
CA PHE A 14 -45.89 -27.21 4.89
C PHE A 14 -46.16 -26.38 3.63
N ALA A 15 -45.12 -25.77 3.04
CA ALA A 15 -45.25 -24.98 1.82
C ALA A 15 -45.73 -25.83 0.62
N GLU A 16 -45.22 -27.06 0.47
CA GLU A 16 -45.65 -27.98 -0.58
C GLU A 16 -47.11 -28.41 -0.43
N GLU A 17 -47.55 -28.74 0.79
CA GLU A 17 -48.95 -29.07 1.08
C GLU A 17 -49.87 -27.88 0.75
N MET A 18 -49.48 -26.68 1.14
CA MET A 18 -50.29 -25.49 0.91
C MET A 18 -50.34 -25.08 -0.56
N ALA A 19 -49.24 -25.28 -1.30
CA ALA A 19 -49.21 -25.13 -2.75
C ALA A 19 -50.14 -26.15 -3.44
N TYR A 20 -50.16 -27.40 -2.99
CA TYR A 20 -51.09 -28.43 -3.45
C TYR A 20 -52.55 -28.02 -3.21
N ASN A 21 -52.83 -27.41 -2.05
CA ASN A 21 -54.14 -26.88 -1.68
C ASN A 21 -54.54 -25.56 -2.39
N GLY A 22 -53.75 -25.12 -3.38
CA GLY A 22 -54.08 -23.98 -4.23
C GLY A 22 -53.57 -22.63 -3.74
N HIS A 23 -52.78 -22.58 -2.67
CA HIS A 23 -52.07 -21.36 -2.29
C HIS A 23 -50.94 -21.10 -3.29
N ARG A 24 -50.66 -19.82 -3.55
CA ARG A 24 -49.71 -19.38 -4.58
C ARG A 24 -48.74 -18.33 -4.07
N PHE A 25 -48.99 -17.70 -2.93
CA PHE A 25 -48.15 -16.65 -2.36
C PHE A 25 -47.95 -16.87 -0.86
N ALA A 26 -46.77 -16.51 -0.38
CA ALA A 26 -46.40 -16.52 1.02
C ALA A 26 -46.03 -15.10 1.47
N ALA A 27 -46.57 -14.65 2.60
CA ALA A 27 -46.26 -13.37 3.23
C ALA A 27 -45.60 -13.58 4.60
N PHE A 28 -44.64 -12.72 4.92
CA PHE A 28 -43.82 -12.82 6.13
C PHE A 28 -43.31 -11.45 6.56
N ASN A 29 -42.96 -11.32 7.83
CA ASN A 29 -42.21 -10.17 8.36
C ASN A 29 -40.75 -10.28 7.90
N THR A 30 -40.17 -9.20 7.38
CA THR A 30 -38.79 -9.22 6.85
C THR A 30 -37.72 -9.23 7.93
N ASP A 31 -38.07 -8.78 9.13
CA ASP A 31 -37.11 -8.48 10.20
C ASP A 31 -37.15 -9.52 11.33
N GLU A 32 -38.14 -10.42 11.31
CA GLU A 32 -38.33 -11.49 12.28
C GLU A 32 -38.07 -12.88 11.68
N VAL A 33 -37.65 -13.81 12.54
CA VAL A 33 -37.54 -15.22 12.17
C VAL A 33 -38.94 -15.77 11.94
N THR A 34 -39.17 -16.26 10.72
CA THR A 34 -40.43 -16.85 10.29
C THR A 34 -40.39 -18.37 10.44
N ASP A 35 -41.45 -18.94 11.01
CA ASP A 35 -41.70 -20.38 11.11
C ASP A 35 -43.04 -20.77 10.45
N THR A 36 -43.46 -22.03 10.61
CA THR A 36 -44.73 -22.54 10.04
C THR A 36 -45.99 -21.96 10.67
N TYR A 37 -45.89 -21.32 11.83
CA TYR A 37 -47.00 -20.66 12.54
C TYR A 37 -47.10 -19.18 12.21
N THR A 38 -45.99 -18.53 11.84
CA THR A 38 -45.96 -17.08 11.54
C THR A 38 -46.05 -16.76 10.05
N ILE A 39 -45.81 -17.74 9.17
CA ILE A 39 -45.93 -17.53 7.72
C ILE A 39 -47.39 -17.57 7.28
N GLU A 40 -47.81 -16.59 6.49
CA GLU A 40 -49.17 -16.51 5.96
C GLU A 40 -49.22 -16.87 4.48
N LEU A 41 -50.20 -17.67 4.07
CA LEU A 41 -50.28 -18.20 2.70
C LEU A 41 -51.61 -17.83 2.04
N PHE A 42 -51.54 -17.37 0.79
CA PHE A 42 -52.68 -16.82 0.05
C PHE A 42 -52.85 -17.48 -1.31
N LYS A 43 -54.08 -17.54 -1.81
CA LYS A 43 -54.39 -18.11 -3.13
C LYS A 43 -54.08 -17.15 -4.27
N THR A 44 -54.16 -15.85 -4.00
CA THR A 44 -53.94 -14.81 -5.01
C THR A 44 -52.87 -13.81 -4.58
N ALA A 45 -52.24 -13.18 -5.58
CA ALA A 45 -51.26 -12.12 -5.35
C ALA A 45 -51.89 -10.88 -4.69
N TRP A 46 -53.19 -10.68 -4.90
CA TRP A 46 -53.91 -9.53 -4.38
C TRP A 46 -54.13 -9.67 -2.86
N GLU A 47 -54.63 -10.82 -2.40
CA GLU A 47 -54.81 -11.11 -0.96
C GLU A 47 -53.48 -10.99 -0.20
N ALA A 48 -52.39 -11.53 -0.76
CA ALA A 48 -51.08 -11.43 -0.13
C ALA A 48 -50.57 -9.98 -0.03
N LYS A 49 -50.84 -9.15 -1.05
CA LYS A 49 -50.45 -7.74 -1.05
C LYS A 49 -51.29 -6.91 -0.08
N GLU A 50 -52.59 -7.19 -0.01
CA GLU A 50 -53.50 -6.56 0.94
C GLU A 50 -53.04 -6.86 2.37
N TYR A 51 -52.77 -8.13 2.69
CA TYR A 51 -52.20 -8.53 3.98
C TYR A 51 -50.89 -7.80 4.30
N CYS A 52 -49.93 -7.77 3.37
CA CYS A 52 -48.68 -7.05 3.61
C CYS A 52 -48.92 -5.56 3.87
N TYR A 53 -49.86 -4.94 3.15
CA TYR A 53 -50.19 -3.53 3.31
C TYR A 53 -50.84 -3.24 4.67
N GLU A 54 -51.75 -4.10 5.12
CA GLU A 54 -52.42 -3.95 6.42
C GLU A 54 -51.48 -4.20 7.61
N MET A 55 -50.55 -5.14 7.47
CA MET A 55 -49.64 -5.53 8.56
C MET A 55 -48.38 -4.66 8.63
N THR A 56 -48.02 -3.96 7.56
CA THR A 56 -46.85 -3.08 7.57
C THR A 56 -47.11 -1.85 8.43
N THR A 57 -46.22 -1.60 9.39
CA THR A 57 -46.23 -0.41 10.26
C THR A 57 -44.92 0.38 10.08
N ASP A 58 -44.74 1.45 10.88
CA ASP A 58 -43.45 2.17 10.93
C ASP A 58 -42.30 1.30 11.49
N ALA A 59 -42.62 0.18 12.16
CA ALA A 59 -41.64 -0.71 12.80
C ALA A 59 -41.58 -2.11 12.19
N ASP A 60 -42.67 -2.58 11.56
CA ASP A 60 -42.78 -3.93 11.02
C ASP A 60 -42.98 -3.89 9.51
N TYR A 61 -42.13 -4.59 8.76
CA TYR A 61 -42.20 -4.63 7.31
C TYR A 61 -42.59 -6.02 6.82
N TYR A 62 -43.66 -6.09 6.03
CA TYR A 62 -44.13 -7.35 5.45
C TYR A 62 -43.89 -7.41 3.95
N LYS A 63 -43.51 -8.59 3.48
CA LYS A 63 -43.31 -8.86 2.05
C LYS A 63 -43.96 -10.18 1.67
N SER A 64 -44.49 -10.23 0.44
CA SER A 64 -44.98 -11.46 -0.18
C SER A 64 -44.07 -11.94 -1.31
N VAL A 65 -43.91 -13.26 -1.43
CA VAL A 65 -43.24 -13.94 -2.56
C VAL A 65 -44.14 -15.05 -3.13
N PRO A 66 -43.97 -15.44 -4.41
CA PRO A 66 -44.59 -16.66 -4.93
C PRO A 66 -44.18 -17.89 -4.11
N ILE A 67 -45.12 -18.78 -3.80
CA ILE A 67 -44.85 -19.98 -3.00
C ILE A 67 -43.86 -20.94 -3.70
N GLU A 68 -43.80 -20.88 -5.03
CA GLU A 68 -42.83 -21.65 -5.82
C GLU A 68 -41.39 -21.18 -5.59
N GLU A 69 -41.15 -19.87 -5.39
CA GLU A 69 -39.83 -19.33 -5.05
C GLU A 69 -39.43 -19.76 -3.63
N LEU A 70 -40.36 -19.71 -2.69
CA LEU A 70 -40.15 -20.22 -1.33
C LEU A 70 -39.74 -21.69 -1.34
N ILE A 71 -40.49 -22.53 -2.05
CA ILE A 71 -40.19 -23.97 -2.16
C ILE A 71 -38.82 -24.20 -2.82
N ALA A 72 -38.49 -23.41 -3.85
CA ALA A 72 -37.19 -23.51 -4.51
C ALA A 72 -36.04 -23.15 -3.56
N ASP A 73 -36.18 -22.08 -2.78
CA ASP A 73 -35.19 -21.65 -1.79
C ASP A 73 -35.00 -22.72 -0.70
N LEU A 74 -36.09 -23.27 -0.13
CA LEU A 74 -36.04 -24.33 0.89
C LEU A 74 -35.36 -25.60 0.36
N LYS A 75 -35.72 -26.05 -0.86
CA LYS A 75 -35.06 -27.19 -1.51
C LYS A 75 -33.58 -26.95 -1.75
N ALA A 76 -33.22 -25.73 -2.14
CA ALA A 76 -31.83 -25.37 -2.35
C ALA A 76 -31.03 -25.42 -1.04
N VAL A 77 -31.60 -24.99 0.11
CA VAL A 77 -30.96 -25.13 1.43
C VAL A 77 -30.66 -26.60 1.73
N LEU A 78 -31.65 -27.49 1.61
CA LEU A 78 -31.45 -28.93 1.85
C LEU A 78 -30.41 -29.56 0.91
N ALA A 79 -30.29 -29.05 -0.31
CA ALA A 79 -29.33 -29.54 -1.31
C ALA A 79 -27.96 -28.83 -1.28
N SER A 80 -27.76 -27.85 -0.38
CA SER A 80 -26.54 -27.03 -0.32
C SER A 80 -25.40 -27.66 0.49
N GLY A 81 -25.72 -28.63 1.35
CA GLY A 81 -24.78 -29.23 2.31
C GLY A 81 -24.65 -28.46 3.64
N ILE A 82 -25.46 -27.42 3.86
CA ILE A 82 -25.58 -26.73 5.16
C ILE A 82 -26.13 -27.71 6.21
N ASN A 83 -25.60 -27.66 7.43
CA ASN A 83 -26.12 -28.44 8.54
C ASN A 83 -27.45 -27.86 9.04
N THR A 84 -28.57 -28.47 8.63
CA THR A 84 -29.91 -28.03 9.02
C THR A 84 -30.34 -28.48 10.42
N SER A 85 -29.45 -29.09 11.21
CA SER A 85 -29.75 -29.44 12.62
C SER A 85 -29.42 -28.31 13.62
N GLU A 86 -28.84 -27.21 13.14
CA GLU A 86 -28.43 -26.07 13.95
C GLU A 86 -29.55 -25.05 14.13
N ASN A 87 -29.67 -24.49 15.34
CA ASN A 87 -30.60 -23.40 15.65
C ASN A 87 -29.99 -22.05 15.28
N GLU A 88 -29.79 -21.83 13.98
CA GLU A 88 -29.23 -20.59 13.45
C GLU A 88 -30.19 -19.94 12.43
N ALA A 89 -30.28 -18.61 12.48
CA ALA A 89 -31.12 -17.83 11.57
C ALA A 89 -30.42 -17.62 10.22
N ILE A 90 -31.12 -17.85 9.12
CA ILE A 90 -30.62 -17.67 7.76
C ILE A 90 -31.59 -16.83 6.90
N GLU A 91 -31.04 -15.94 6.08
CA GLU A 91 -31.81 -15.23 5.06
C GLU A 91 -32.11 -16.17 3.88
N LEU A 92 -33.35 -16.64 3.80
CA LEU A 92 -33.82 -17.62 2.84
C LEU A 92 -34.14 -17.01 1.47
N THR A 93 -34.66 -15.78 1.41
CA THR A 93 -35.18 -15.25 0.14
C THR A 93 -34.08 -15.13 -0.91
N GLY A 94 -34.30 -15.72 -2.08
CA GLY A 94 -33.33 -15.75 -3.18
C GLY A 94 -32.13 -16.66 -2.92
N PHE A 95 -32.21 -17.59 -1.96
CA PHE A 95 -31.14 -18.55 -1.67
C PHE A 95 -30.87 -19.47 -2.86
N ALA A 96 -31.90 -19.98 -3.55
CA ALA A 96 -31.75 -20.84 -4.72
C ALA A 96 -31.02 -20.14 -5.88
N ALA A 97 -31.33 -18.86 -6.11
CA ALA A 97 -30.63 -18.06 -7.11
C ALA A 97 -29.15 -17.88 -6.76
N ARG A 98 -28.86 -17.49 -5.51
CA ARG A 98 -27.49 -17.36 -4.99
C ARG A 98 -26.71 -18.68 -5.08
N GLU A 99 -27.34 -19.80 -4.74
CA GLU A 99 -26.72 -21.12 -4.83
C GLU A 99 -26.47 -21.56 -6.27
N LYS A 100 -27.40 -21.26 -7.18
CA LYS A 100 -27.21 -21.53 -8.61
C LYS A 100 -26.04 -20.72 -9.15
N GLU A 101 -25.97 -19.42 -8.87
CA GLU A 101 -24.84 -18.56 -9.25
C GLU A 101 -23.52 -19.05 -8.66
N ARG A 102 -23.52 -19.50 -7.40
CA ARG A 102 -22.35 -20.10 -6.74
C ARG A 102 -21.93 -21.39 -7.43
N LYS A 103 -22.89 -22.27 -7.77
CA LYS A 103 -22.61 -23.52 -8.50
C LYS A 103 -22.12 -23.26 -9.91
N GLU A 104 -22.73 -22.34 -10.65
CA GLU A 104 -22.25 -21.93 -11.98
C GLU A 104 -20.84 -21.32 -11.90
N PHE A 105 -20.55 -20.51 -10.87
CA PHE A 105 -19.21 -20.00 -10.61
C PHE A 105 -18.21 -21.15 -10.34
N LEU A 106 -18.59 -22.16 -9.55
CA LEU A 106 -17.75 -23.32 -9.26
C LEU A 106 -17.59 -24.26 -10.46
N GLU A 107 -18.65 -24.51 -11.24
CA GLU A 107 -18.65 -25.35 -12.43
C GLU A 107 -17.85 -24.72 -13.58
N ASN A 108 -17.95 -23.39 -13.76
CA ASN A 108 -17.09 -22.64 -14.67
C ASN A 108 -15.60 -22.69 -14.25
N ASN A 109 -15.32 -22.90 -12.95
CA ASN A 109 -13.96 -23.12 -12.45
C ASN A 109 -13.52 -24.60 -12.54
N LEU A 110 -14.42 -25.56 -12.77
CA LEU A 110 -14.11 -27.00 -12.78
C LEU A 110 -14.02 -27.61 -14.20
N ASN A 111 -14.66 -27.01 -15.22
CA ASN A 111 -14.65 -27.51 -16.59
C ASN A 111 -13.57 -26.84 -17.47
N THR A 112 -12.39 -27.47 -17.55
CA THR A 112 -11.40 -27.46 -18.67
C THR A 112 -11.14 -26.16 -19.49
N ASN A 113 -9.87 -25.71 -19.46
CA ASN A 113 -9.18 -24.91 -20.49
C ASN A 113 -9.71 -23.51 -20.86
N THR A 114 -10.58 -22.92 -20.06
CA THR A 114 -10.96 -21.51 -20.23
C THR A 114 -10.19 -20.67 -19.21
N MET A 115 -9.26 -19.85 -19.71
CA MET A 115 -8.49 -18.91 -18.90
C MET A 115 -9.43 -18.09 -18.03
N ASN A 116 -9.14 -17.97 -16.72
CA ASN A 116 -9.90 -17.13 -15.81
C ASN A 116 -9.68 -15.66 -16.16
N GLU A 117 -10.53 -15.10 -17.03
CA GLU A 117 -10.39 -13.74 -17.56
C GLU A 117 -10.39 -12.69 -16.46
N LYS A 118 -11.15 -12.90 -15.37
CA LYS A 118 -11.16 -12.02 -14.20
C LYS A 118 -9.81 -12.03 -13.47
N ASN A 119 -9.18 -13.20 -13.34
CA ASN A 119 -7.85 -13.30 -12.74
C ASN A 119 -6.77 -12.69 -13.62
N LEU A 120 -6.84 -12.87 -14.95
CA LEU A 120 -5.94 -12.18 -15.88
C LEU A 120 -6.07 -10.66 -15.72
N GLU A 121 -7.30 -10.12 -15.75
CA GLU A 121 -7.54 -8.68 -15.62
C GLU A 121 -7.02 -8.15 -14.28
N TYR A 122 -7.28 -8.86 -13.19
CA TYR A 122 -6.75 -8.52 -11.87
C TYR A 122 -5.22 -8.44 -11.86
N LEU A 123 -4.53 -9.39 -12.51
CA LEU A 123 -3.07 -9.40 -12.57
C LEU A 123 -2.52 -8.28 -13.46
N LYS A 124 -3.20 -7.94 -14.56
CA LYS A 124 -2.85 -6.78 -15.41
C LYS A 124 -2.95 -5.48 -14.63
N ASP A 125 -4.06 -5.27 -13.92
CA ASP A 125 -4.22 -4.11 -13.04
C ASP A 125 -3.14 -4.06 -11.96
N GLN A 126 -2.83 -5.21 -11.34
CA GLN A 126 -1.78 -5.27 -10.33
C GLN A 126 -0.41 -4.88 -10.90
N LEU A 127 -0.05 -5.34 -12.11
CA LEU A 127 1.18 -4.94 -12.79
C LEU A 127 1.19 -3.44 -13.15
N LYS A 128 0.07 -2.91 -13.62
CA LYS A 128 -0.11 -1.49 -13.92
C LYS A 128 0.13 -0.62 -12.68
N TYR A 129 -0.55 -0.91 -11.57
CA TYR A 129 -0.46 -0.12 -10.35
C TYR A 129 0.85 -0.35 -9.56
N THR A 130 1.57 -1.44 -9.81
CA THR A 130 2.93 -1.65 -9.27
C THR A 130 4.02 -1.01 -10.13
N GLY A 131 3.66 -0.36 -11.24
CA GLY A 131 4.58 0.45 -12.05
C GLY A 131 5.24 -0.28 -13.22
N PHE A 132 4.73 -1.47 -13.58
CA PHE A 132 5.16 -2.21 -14.76
C PHE A 132 4.31 -1.92 -16.01
N GLY A 133 3.17 -1.25 -15.83
CA GLY A 133 2.27 -0.88 -16.93
C GLY A 133 1.64 -2.10 -17.61
N GLU A 134 1.43 -2.00 -18.92
CA GLU A 134 0.73 -3.00 -19.75
C GLU A 134 1.72 -3.81 -20.61
N THR A 135 3.03 -3.67 -20.37
CA THR A 135 4.10 -4.24 -21.20
C THR A 135 4.07 -5.77 -21.25
N PHE A 136 3.62 -6.42 -20.17
CA PHE A 136 3.70 -7.88 -20.01
C PHE A 136 2.37 -8.60 -20.27
N ASP A 137 1.34 -7.90 -20.74
CA ASP A 137 -0.01 -8.45 -20.91
C ASP A 137 -0.07 -9.74 -21.74
N ALA A 138 0.67 -9.76 -22.86
CA ALA A 138 0.70 -10.91 -23.77
C ALA A 138 1.41 -12.11 -23.15
N GLU A 139 2.60 -11.87 -22.56
CA GLU A 139 3.41 -12.92 -21.92
C GLU A 139 2.71 -13.48 -20.66
N LEU A 140 2.06 -12.61 -19.88
CA LEU A 140 1.24 -13.00 -18.75
C LEU A 140 0.10 -13.92 -19.19
N ARG A 141 -0.63 -13.55 -20.24
CA ARG A 141 -1.71 -14.36 -20.80
C ARG A 141 -1.19 -15.72 -21.27
N GLU A 142 -0.09 -15.74 -22.01
CA GLU A 142 0.51 -16.97 -22.53
C GLU A 142 0.91 -17.92 -21.39
N ASN A 143 1.58 -17.42 -20.35
CA ASN A 143 2.01 -18.24 -19.22
C ASN A 143 0.83 -18.76 -18.39
N ILE A 144 -0.22 -17.97 -18.19
CA ILE A 144 -1.45 -18.45 -17.52
C ILE A 144 -2.11 -19.56 -18.34
N MET A 145 -2.17 -19.41 -19.68
CA MET A 145 -2.73 -20.42 -20.58
C MET A 145 -1.93 -21.72 -20.61
N LYS A 146 -0.60 -21.68 -20.40
CA LYS A 146 0.24 -22.90 -20.27
C LYS A 146 -0.14 -23.73 -19.04
N GLY A 147 -0.66 -23.11 -17.99
CA GLY A 147 -1.16 -23.82 -16.81
C GLY A 147 -0.10 -24.25 -15.80
N ASP A 148 1.13 -23.74 -15.91
CA ASP A 148 2.25 -24.07 -15.03
C ASP A 148 1.98 -23.66 -13.57
N LYS A 149 2.51 -24.42 -12.60
CA LYS A 149 2.27 -24.14 -11.16
C LYS A 149 2.85 -22.79 -10.72
N ASP A 150 3.95 -22.38 -11.33
CA ASP A 150 4.62 -21.12 -11.14
C ASP A 150 5.30 -20.72 -12.45
N PHE A 151 5.46 -19.42 -12.66
CA PHE A 151 6.20 -18.88 -13.78
C PHE A 151 6.77 -17.52 -13.42
N LYS A 152 7.73 -17.09 -14.25
CA LYS A 152 8.45 -15.83 -14.08
C LYS A 152 8.44 -15.04 -15.37
N ILE A 153 8.30 -13.73 -15.26
CA ILE A 153 8.47 -12.79 -16.38
C ILE A 153 9.71 -11.95 -16.08
N MET A 154 10.70 -11.97 -16.98
CA MET A 154 11.95 -11.23 -16.81
C MET A 154 12.02 -10.05 -17.77
N HIS A 155 12.46 -8.90 -17.26
CA HIS A 155 12.69 -7.71 -18.08
C HIS A 155 13.95 -6.99 -17.65
N THR A 156 14.72 -6.50 -18.62
CA THR A 156 15.91 -5.67 -18.36
C THR A 156 15.79 -4.38 -19.15
N GLY A 157 16.01 -3.25 -18.47
CA GLY A 157 15.94 -1.93 -19.09
C GLY A 157 16.85 -0.92 -18.41
N ILE A 158 17.10 0.19 -19.11
CA ILE A 158 17.78 1.36 -18.55
C ILE A 158 16.74 2.21 -17.84
N MET A 159 16.96 2.54 -16.57
CA MET A 159 16.06 3.42 -15.83
C MET A 159 16.50 4.87 -15.95
N ASN A 160 15.59 5.75 -16.38
CA ASN A 160 15.80 7.19 -16.31
C ASN A 160 14.80 7.80 -15.31
N ASN A 161 15.28 8.14 -14.12
CA ASN A 161 14.41 8.64 -13.04
C ASN A 161 14.42 10.17 -12.92
N GLY A 162 14.37 10.87 -14.06
CA GLY A 162 14.44 12.33 -14.11
C GLY A 162 15.86 12.90 -13.97
N VAL A 163 16.85 12.03 -13.84
CA VAL A 163 18.28 12.32 -13.88
C VAL A 163 18.90 11.30 -14.81
N SER A 164 19.64 11.77 -15.82
CA SER A 164 20.32 10.89 -16.76
C SER A 164 21.38 10.07 -16.01
N ASN A 165 21.15 8.77 -15.89
CA ASN A 165 22.12 7.80 -15.40
C ASN A 165 22.19 6.62 -16.38
N LYS A 166 23.16 5.73 -16.15
CA LYS A 166 23.37 4.51 -16.95
C LYS A 166 22.99 3.27 -16.15
N ASP A 167 22.08 3.41 -15.18
CA ASP A 167 21.68 2.31 -14.32
C ASP A 167 20.88 1.32 -15.16
N THR A 168 21.33 0.07 -15.15
CA THR A 168 20.60 -1.05 -15.74
C THR A 168 19.85 -1.76 -14.63
N LEU A 169 18.59 -2.08 -14.88
CA LEU A 169 17.73 -2.72 -13.92
C LEU A 169 17.12 -3.98 -14.54
N THR A 170 17.41 -5.11 -13.93
CA THR A 170 16.81 -6.41 -14.27
C THR A 170 15.75 -6.73 -13.23
N VAL A 171 14.51 -6.94 -13.69
CA VAL A 171 13.39 -7.36 -12.86
C VAL A 171 12.95 -8.77 -13.22
N GLU A 172 12.61 -9.53 -12.20
CA GLU A 172 11.99 -10.85 -12.34
C GLU A 172 10.68 -10.85 -11.53
N LEU A 173 9.55 -10.92 -12.24
CA LEU A 173 8.21 -10.93 -11.69
C LEU A 173 7.79 -12.38 -11.38
N ASN A 174 7.46 -12.70 -10.13
CA ASN A 174 7.17 -14.05 -9.68
C ASN A 174 5.66 -14.30 -9.53
N PHE A 175 5.15 -15.24 -10.30
CA PHE A 175 3.75 -15.65 -10.28
C PHE A 175 3.61 -17.09 -9.80
N LYS A 176 2.57 -17.38 -9.01
CA LYS A 176 2.25 -18.75 -8.58
C LYS A 176 0.75 -18.99 -8.68
N ARG A 177 0.36 -20.16 -9.18
CA ARG A 177 -1.01 -20.67 -9.13
C ARG A 177 -1.34 -21.11 -7.70
N SER A 178 -2.57 -20.83 -7.26
CA SER A 178 -3.06 -21.33 -5.98
C SER A 178 -3.17 -22.85 -5.99
N GLU A 179 -2.89 -23.46 -4.84
CA GLU A 179 -3.04 -24.90 -4.64
C GLU A 179 -4.50 -25.31 -4.44
N GLN A 180 -5.39 -24.33 -4.16
CA GLN A 180 -6.81 -24.55 -3.88
C GLN A 180 -7.72 -24.10 -5.02
N THR A 181 -7.24 -23.24 -5.91
CA THR A 181 -8.05 -22.58 -6.96
C THR A 181 -7.22 -22.37 -8.21
N ASP A 182 -7.87 -22.15 -9.35
CA ASP A 182 -7.19 -21.86 -10.63
C ASP A 182 -6.65 -20.43 -10.77
N MET A 183 -6.70 -19.65 -9.70
CA MET A 183 -6.16 -18.29 -9.67
C MET A 183 -4.63 -18.29 -9.58
N TYR A 184 -4.01 -17.41 -10.36
CA TYR A 184 -2.62 -17.01 -10.22
C TYR A 184 -2.51 -15.74 -9.39
N PHE A 185 -1.38 -15.63 -8.69
CA PHE A 185 -1.03 -14.50 -7.85
C PHE A 185 0.35 -13.99 -8.23
N PHE A 186 0.48 -12.68 -8.45
CA PHE A 186 1.76 -12.01 -8.52
C PHE A 186 2.25 -11.74 -7.09
N ASN A 187 3.23 -12.53 -6.64
CA ASN A 187 3.60 -12.63 -5.22
C ASN A 187 4.76 -11.70 -4.85
N SER A 188 5.70 -11.50 -5.77
CA SER A 188 6.88 -10.68 -5.53
C SER A 188 7.55 -10.34 -6.85
N TYR A 189 8.41 -9.33 -6.83
CA TYR A 189 9.37 -9.09 -7.89
C TYR A 189 10.77 -8.95 -7.31
N HIS A 190 11.73 -9.60 -7.95
CA HIS A 190 13.14 -9.47 -7.64
C HIS A 190 13.76 -8.40 -8.53
N VAL A 191 14.60 -7.55 -7.95
CA VAL A 191 15.28 -6.46 -8.62
C VAL A 191 16.78 -6.64 -8.48
N ASN A 192 17.49 -6.58 -9.60
CA ASN A 192 18.94 -6.39 -9.65
C ASN A 192 19.23 -5.01 -10.28
N LEU A 193 19.85 -4.12 -9.49
CA LEU A 193 20.25 -2.77 -9.89
C LEU A 193 21.75 -2.73 -10.13
N GLN A 194 22.14 -2.55 -11.39
CA GLN A 194 23.53 -2.45 -11.81
C GLN A 194 23.87 -1.00 -12.19
N LYS A 195 24.74 -0.36 -11.40
CA LYS A 195 25.20 1.02 -11.63
C LYS A 195 26.45 1.13 -12.49
N GLU A 196 27.28 0.10 -12.46
CA GLU A 196 28.55 0.06 -13.18
C GLU A 196 28.69 -1.26 -13.91
N GLU A 197 29.22 -1.19 -15.13
CA GLU A 197 29.54 -2.37 -15.92
C GLU A 197 30.63 -3.17 -15.18
N ASN A 198 30.45 -4.50 -15.10
CA ASN A 198 31.37 -5.44 -14.42
C ASN A 198 31.45 -5.35 -12.88
N LYS A 199 30.57 -4.62 -12.21
CA LYS A 199 30.38 -4.74 -10.75
C LYS A 199 29.12 -5.54 -10.44
N PRO A 200 29.09 -6.31 -9.33
CA PRO A 200 27.87 -6.97 -8.90
C PRO A 200 26.78 -5.93 -8.65
N GLY A 201 25.59 -6.19 -9.17
CA GLY A 201 24.43 -5.36 -8.91
C GLY A 201 23.96 -5.48 -7.47
N LEU A 202 23.20 -4.48 -7.03
CA LEU A 202 22.48 -4.52 -5.77
C LEU A 202 21.18 -5.30 -5.99
N GLU A 203 20.95 -6.33 -5.18
CA GLU A 203 19.78 -7.19 -5.29
C GLU A 203 18.80 -6.97 -4.14
N GLN A 204 17.50 -6.98 -4.45
CA GLN A 204 16.43 -6.90 -3.47
C GLN A 204 15.14 -7.51 -4.03
N THR A 205 14.45 -8.31 -3.21
CA THR A 205 13.11 -8.80 -3.49
C THR A 205 12.06 -7.97 -2.76
N PHE A 206 11.02 -7.56 -3.50
CA PHE A 206 9.87 -6.85 -2.97
C PHE A 206 8.63 -7.73 -3.08
N TYR A 207 7.94 -7.94 -1.96
CA TYR A 207 6.74 -8.77 -1.90
C TYR A 207 5.49 -7.94 -2.16
N ILE A 208 4.53 -8.54 -2.87
CA ILE A 208 3.21 -7.96 -3.09
C ILE A 208 2.29 -8.44 -1.99
N ASN A 209 1.84 -7.51 -1.15
CA ASN A 209 0.94 -7.79 -0.04
C ASN A 209 -0.42 -7.15 -0.33
N LYS A 210 -1.52 -7.87 -0.06
CA LYS A 210 -2.88 -7.31 -0.14
C LYS A 210 -3.17 -6.28 0.97
N ASP A 211 -2.53 -6.43 2.14
CA ASP A 211 -2.87 -5.66 3.34
C ASP A 211 -1.94 -4.47 3.63
N SER A 212 -0.84 -4.34 2.89
CA SER A 212 0.09 -3.21 3.00
C SER A 212 0.34 -2.62 1.62
N ALA A 213 0.45 -1.29 1.52
CA ALA A 213 0.74 -0.63 0.25
C ALA A 213 2.03 -1.20 -0.37
N SER A 214 1.87 -1.94 -1.47
CA SER A 214 2.98 -2.56 -2.19
C SER A 214 3.99 -1.49 -2.66
N ILE A 215 5.27 -1.83 -2.60
CA ILE A 215 6.32 -0.97 -3.15
C ILE A 215 6.24 -1.08 -4.67
N THR A 216 6.07 0.06 -5.35
CA THR A 216 6.09 0.11 -6.82
C THR A 216 7.51 0.01 -7.34
N MET A 217 7.69 -0.33 -8.61
CA MET A 217 9.00 -0.44 -9.24
C MET A 217 9.84 0.85 -9.09
N LYS A 218 9.22 2.02 -9.25
CA LYS A 218 9.90 3.31 -9.07
C LYS A 218 10.32 3.56 -7.62
N GLU A 219 9.47 3.21 -6.67
CA GLU A 219 9.79 3.30 -5.23
C GLU A 219 10.91 2.32 -4.84
N ALA A 220 10.90 1.10 -5.39
CA ALA A 220 11.96 0.11 -5.21
C ALA A 220 13.30 0.65 -5.68
N TYR A 221 13.35 1.21 -6.89
CA TYR A 221 14.55 1.88 -7.39
C TYR A 221 15.00 3.02 -6.45
N ASN A 222 14.08 3.85 -5.97
CA ASN A 222 14.41 4.93 -5.03
C ASN A 222 14.99 4.40 -3.70
N LEU A 223 14.44 3.33 -3.14
CA LEU A 223 14.97 2.69 -1.93
C LEU A 223 16.37 2.12 -2.16
N MET A 224 16.58 1.48 -3.30
CA MET A 224 17.88 0.89 -3.69
C MET A 224 18.94 1.95 -4.01
N GLU A 225 18.52 3.15 -4.45
CA GLU A 225 19.38 4.35 -4.52
C GLU A 225 19.71 4.93 -3.12
N GLY A 226 19.14 4.40 -2.05
CA GLY A 226 19.32 4.86 -0.67
C GLY A 226 18.41 6.03 -0.26
N ARG A 227 17.43 6.37 -1.11
CA ARG A 227 16.42 7.40 -0.82
C ARG A 227 15.32 6.83 0.08
N SER A 228 14.48 7.71 0.60
CA SER A 228 13.37 7.33 1.49
C SER A 228 12.03 7.45 0.79
N VAL A 229 11.13 6.50 1.04
CA VAL A 229 9.78 6.45 0.45
C VAL A 229 8.75 6.49 1.58
N SER A 230 7.73 7.33 1.45
CA SER A 230 6.59 7.38 2.37
C SER A 230 5.48 6.44 1.89
N LYS A 231 4.99 5.57 2.77
CA LYS A 231 3.90 4.63 2.51
C LYS A 231 2.86 4.71 3.60
N ASP A 232 1.61 4.49 3.21
CA ASP A 232 0.53 4.22 4.15
C ASP A 232 0.47 2.70 4.37
N LEU A 233 0.82 2.29 5.59
CA LEU A 233 0.86 0.90 6.04
C LEU A 233 -0.32 0.63 6.97
N LYS A 234 -0.69 -0.63 7.16
CA LYS A 234 -1.69 -1.03 8.16
C LYS A 234 -1.03 -1.70 9.35
N ASN A 235 -1.50 -1.43 10.56
CA ASN A 235 -1.11 -2.19 11.76
C ASN A 235 -1.88 -3.52 11.84
N LYS A 236 -1.67 -4.28 12.92
CA LYS A 236 -2.32 -5.60 13.09
C LYS A 236 -3.84 -5.46 13.25
N GLU A 237 -4.27 -4.30 13.72
CA GLU A 237 -5.65 -3.89 13.95
C GLU A 237 -6.32 -3.36 12.68
N GLY A 238 -5.57 -3.24 11.57
CA GLY A 238 -6.07 -2.78 10.27
C GLY A 238 -6.09 -1.25 10.10
N GLU A 239 -5.63 -0.49 11.09
CA GLU A 239 -5.57 0.96 11.06
C GLU A 239 -4.42 1.42 10.16
N SER A 240 -4.73 2.34 9.25
CA SER A 240 -3.75 2.95 8.35
C SER A 240 -2.88 3.96 9.09
N TYR A 241 -1.56 3.89 8.92
CA TYR A 241 -0.60 4.88 9.40
C TYR A 241 0.45 5.19 8.33
N ASN A 242 0.90 6.45 8.29
CA ASN A 242 1.99 6.83 7.40
C ASN A 242 3.36 6.51 8.01
N CYS A 243 4.25 5.98 7.18
CA CYS A 243 5.61 5.63 7.57
C CYS A 243 6.59 5.92 6.45
N TRP A 244 7.76 6.45 6.81
CA TRP A 244 8.89 6.54 5.88
C TRP A 244 9.76 5.29 5.97
N LEU A 245 10.06 4.71 4.82
CA LEU A 245 10.91 3.56 4.63
C LEU A 245 12.26 3.99 4.07
N LYS A 246 13.35 3.42 4.59
CA LYS A 246 14.70 3.59 4.04
C LYS A 246 15.47 2.29 4.12
N MET A 247 16.16 1.94 3.04
CA MET A 247 16.96 0.72 2.99
C MET A 247 18.18 0.81 3.93
N ASN A 248 18.40 -0.23 4.72
CA ASN A 248 19.57 -0.40 5.58
C ASN A 248 20.58 -1.33 4.91
N PHE A 249 21.54 -0.75 4.19
CA PHE A 249 22.59 -1.51 3.48
C PHE A 249 23.58 -2.25 4.38
N LYS A 250 23.46 -2.13 5.71
CA LYS A 250 24.34 -2.82 6.67
C LYS A 250 23.74 -4.08 7.26
N GLU A 251 22.42 -4.24 7.18
CA GLU A 251 21.70 -5.37 7.75
C GLU A 251 20.85 -6.05 6.69
N SER A 252 21.05 -7.35 6.53
CA SER A 252 20.23 -8.20 5.68
C SER A 252 19.55 -9.30 6.49
N GLU A 253 18.41 -9.75 5.99
CA GLU A 253 17.60 -10.83 6.52
C GLU A 253 17.02 -11.61 5.34
N ASN A 254 17.22 -12.93 5.31
CA ASN A 254 16.75 -13.82 4.24
C ASN A 254 17.14 -13.36 2.82
N GLY A 255 18.35 -12.82 2.66
CA GLY A 255 18.86 -12.34 1.36
C GLY A 255 18.37 -10.95 0.95
N ASN A 256 17.55 -10.27 1.78
CA ASN A 256 17.05 -8.92 1.53
C ASN A 256 17.63 -7.92 2.53
N PHE A 257 17.88 -6.68 2.12
CA PHE A 257 18.19 -5.60 3.04
C PHE A 257 16.97 -5.25 3.89
N LYS A 258 17.21 -4.96 5.17
CA LYS A 258 16.15 -4.48 6.07
C LYS A 258 15.70 -3.07 5.66
N LEU A 259 14.42 -2.77 5.91
CA LEU A 259 13.87 -1.43 5.76
C LEU A 259 13.69 -0.78 7.13
N ASN A 260 14.43 0.29 7.39
CA ASN A 260 14.22 1.13 8.56
C ASN A 260 12.91 1.91 8.39
N GLN A 261 12.13 1.95 9.48
CA GLN A 261 10.84 2.61 9.52
C GLN A 261 10.90 3.87 10.39
N TYR A 262 10.42 4.99 9.87
CA TYR A 262 10.26 6.24 10.60
C TYR A 262 8.76 6.61 10.60
N HIS A 263 8.06 6.17 11.65
CA HIS A 263 6.64 6.42 11.84
C HIS A 263 6.35 7.91 12.08
N GLN A 264 5.08 8.31 12.00
CA GLN A 264 4.66 9.70 12.22
C GLN A 264 5.18 10.30 13.54
N ASN A 265 5.19 9.52 14.63
CA ASN A 265 5.71 9.93 15.94
C ASN A 265 7.23 10.15 15.98
N TYR A 266 7.97 9.71 14.95
CA TYR A 266 9.39 10.02 14.80
C TYR A 266 9.62 11.53 14.68
N GLY A 267 8.64 12.29 14.17
CA GLY A 267 8.68 13.75 14.09
C GLY A 267 9.47 14.29 12.90
N TYR A 268 9.53 13.53 11.80
CA TYR A 268 9.96 14.10 10.52
C TYR A 268 8.78 14.75 9.83
N ASP A 269 8.92 16.05 9.56
CA ASP A 269 7.97 16.83 8.77
C ASP A 269 8.67 17.28 7.48
N LEU A 270 8.23 16.73 6.35
CA LEU A 270 8.78 17.04 5.04
C LEU A 270 8.52 18.50 4.65
N GLU A 271 7.31 18.99 4.88
CA GLU A 271 6.92 20.34 4.48
C GLU A 271 7.67 21.38 5.29
N ALA A 272 7.70 21.21 6.62
CA ALA A 272 8.47 22.08 7.50
C ALA A 272 9.99 22.00 7.22
N SER A 273 10.48 20.85 6.74
CA SER A 273 11.88 20.72 6.32
C SER A 273 12.17 21.48 5.03
N LEU A 274 11.26 21.45 4.04
CA LEU A 274 11.39 22.21 2.81
C LEU A 274 11.26 23.72 3.03
N ALA A 275 10.36 24.15 3.93
CA ALA A 275 10.14 25.57 4.27
C ALA A 275 11.37 26.28 4.86
N LYS A 276 12.38 25.52 5.33
CA LYS A 276 13.69 26.05 5.76
C LYS A 276 14.55 26.53 4.59
N HIS A 277 14.14 26.24 3.36
CA HIS A 277 14.83 26.60 2.14
C HIS A 277 13.96 27.55 1.32
N SER A 278 14.59 28.53 0.67
CA SER A 278 13.91 29.49 -0.21
C SER A 278 13.55 28.83 -1.55
N ILE A 279 12.60 27.88 -1.55
CA ILE A 279 12.16 27.14 -2.74
C ILE A 279 10.95 27.85 -3.34
N LYS A 280 11.03 28.20 -4.63
CA LYS A 280 10.00 28.98 -5.34
C LYS A 280 8.68 28.21 -5.46
N GLU A 281 8.74 26.91 -5.72
CA GLU A 281 7.59 26.02 -5.91
C GLU A 281 6.69 25.96 -4.67
N LEU A 282 7.23 26.21 -3.47
CA LEU A 282 6.44 26.21 -2.23
C LEU A 282 5.41 27.36 -2.16
N ASN A 283 5.59 28.41 -2.96
CA ASN A 283 4.69 29.57 -2.99
C ASN A 283 3.44 29.35 -3.85
N THR A 284 3.42 28.29 -4.67
CA THR A 284 2.27 27.95 -5.52
C THR A 284 1.67 26.64 -5.02
N PRO A 285 0.41 26.60 -4.56
CA PRO A 285 -0.20 25.40 -3.96
C PRO A 285 -0.04 24.13 -4.81
N GLN A 286 -0.35 24.20 -6.10
CA GLN A 286 -0.20 23.06 -7.01
C GLN A 286 1.25 22.55 -7.09
N TYR A 287 2.23 23.45 -7.26
CA TYR A 287 3.64 23.06 -7.39
C TYR A 287 4.22 22.55 -6.08
N LYS A 288 3.75 23.08 -4.95
CA LYS A 288 4.06 22.56 -3.62
C LYS A 288 3.56 21.12 -3.48
N ASP A 289 2.31 20.85 -3.83
CA ASP A 289 1.72 19.52 -3.74
C ASP A 289 2.44 18.52 -4.65
N ASP A 290 2.76 18.93 -5.88
CA ASP A 290 3.53 18.11 -6.83
C ASP A 290 4.94 17.79 -6.29
N LEU A 291 5.63 18.79 -5.71
CA LEU A 291 6.93 18.61 -5.07
C LEU A 291 6.85 17.64 -3.88
N LEU A 292 5.89 17.84 -2.99
CA LEU A 292 5.67 16.96 -1.83
C LEU A 292 5.36 15.53 -2.25
N ASN A 293 4.48 15.34 -3.23
CA ASN A 293 4.09 14.03 -3.74
C ASN A 293 5.26 13.31 -4.44
N SER A 294 6.09 14.05 -5.18
CA SER A 294 7.29 13.49 -5.80
C SER A 294 8.30 13.02 -4.74
N LEU A 295 8.54 13.83 -3.71
CA LEU A 295 9.46 13.52 -2.62
C LEU A 295 8.95 12.38 -1.72
N LYS A 296 7.64 12.30 -1.48
CA LYS A 296 7.01 11.16 -0.77
C LYS A 296 7.23 9.84 -1.51
N LYS A 297 7.25 9.85 -2.84
CA LYS A 297 7.58 8.67 -3.67
C LYS A 297 9.09 8.36 -3.70
N GLY A 298 9.91 9.15 -3.00
CA GLY A 298 11.36 9.00 -2.92
C GLY A 298 12.14 9.50 -4.13
N ASN A 299 11.51 10.29 -5.00
CA ASN A 299 12.21 10.85 -6.17
C ASN A 299 13.21 11.92 -5.74
N LEU A 300 14.29 12.05 -6.51
CA LEU A 300 15.17 13.21 -6.47
C LEU A 300 14.56 14.30 -7.35
N GLN A 301 13.93 15.30 -6.75
CA GLN A 301 13.11 16.28 -7.44
C GLN A 301 13.87 17.58 -7.69
N SER A 302 13.84 18.08 -8.93
CA SER A 302 14.38 19.41 -9.21
C SER A 302 13.46 20.51 -8.64
N ALA A 303 14.04 21.52 -8.01
CA ALA A 303 13.34 22.68 -7.48
C ALA A 303 14.17 23.97 -7.67
N THR A 304 13.50 25.12 -7.65
CA THR A 304 14.10 26.42 -7.91
C THR A 304 14.38 27.13 -6.59
N PHE A 305 15.65 27.31 -6.24
CA PHE A 305 16.09 27.98 -5.02
C PHE A 305 16.38 29.46 -5.28
N VAL A 306 15.93 30.33 -4.38
CA VAL A 306 16.12 31.79 -4.44
C VAL A 306 17.04 32.23 -3.29
N VAL A 307 18.30 32.52 -3.60
CA VAL A 307 19.29 32.96 -2.60
C VAL A 307 19.78 34.35 -2.97
N GLY A 308 19.55 35.34 -2.11
CA GLY A 308 19.93 36.73 -2.39
C GLY A 308 19.24 37.33 -3.62
N GLY A 309 18.04 36.84 -3.97
CA GLY A 309 17.30 37.24 -5.17
C GLY A 309 17.74 36.54 -6.46
N VAL A 310 18.75 35.67 -6.41
CA VAL A 310 19.21 34.87 -7.56
C VAL A 310 18.53 33.51 -7.56
N GLU A 311 17.91 33.17 -8.70
CA GLU A 311 17.31 31.85 -8.91
C GLU A 311 18.36 30.83 -9.37
N SER A 312 18.35 29.66 -8.77
CA SER A 312 19.23 28.54 -9.13
C SER A 312 18.46 27.22 -9.08
N LYS A 313 18.69 26.35 -10.06
CA LYS A 313 18.06 25.02 -10.09
C LYS A 313 18.89 24.05 -9.26
N MET A 314 18.26 23.38 -8.32
CA MET A 314 18.87 22.37 -7.45
C MET A 314 17.98 21.12 -7.39
N TYR A 315 18.48 20.04 -6.82
CA TYR A 315 17.69 18.83 -6.57
C TYR A 315 17.53 18.59 -5.09
N VAL A 316 16.37 18.05 -4.70
CA VAL A 316 16.00 17.76 -3.32
C VAL A 316 15.45 16.35 -3.17
N GLU A 317 15.72 15.73 -2.02
CA GLU A 317 15.14 14.45 -1.60
C GLU A 317 14.81 14.48 -0.10
N ALA A 318 13.86 13.65 0.32
CA ALA A 318 13.50 13.51 1.72
C ALA A 318 14.60 12.78 2.52
N ASN A 319 14.91 13.27 3.73
CA ASN A 319 15.85 12.63 4.65
C ASN A 319 15.26 12.48 6.06
N PRO A 320 14.28 11.56 6.23
CA PRO A 320 13.62 11.31 7.50
C PRO A 320 14.59 10.99 8.62
N GLN A 321 15.63 10.18 8.37
CA GLN A 321 16.64 9.78 9.35
C GLN A 321 17.28 10.96 10.11
N PHE A 322 17.46 12.10 9.44
CA PHE A 322 18.03 13.30 10.06
C PHE A 322 17.02 14.43 10.24
N LYS A 323 15.74 14.16 9.94
CA LYS A 323 14.64 15.13 9.97
C LYS A 323 14.90 16.39 9.12
N THR A 324 15.48 16.18 7.94
CA THR A 324 15.80 17.25 6.97
C THR A 324 15.46 16.80 5.55
N VAL A 325 15.76 17.66 4.58
CA VAL A 325 15.95 17.26 3.19
C VAL A 325 17.44 17.24 2.87
N ASN A 326 17.86 16.47 1.87
CA ASN A 326 19.18 16.65 1.25
C ASN A 326 19.02 17.55 0.01
N VAL A 327 20.02 18.39 -0.25
CA VAL A 327 20.04 19.32 -1.40
C VAL A 327 21.30 19.01 -2.22
N TYR A 328 21.15 19.01 -3.54
CA TYR A 328 22.21 18.74 -4.50
C TYR A 328 22.26 19.84 -5.57
N ASP A 329 23.45 20.14 -6.06
CA ASP A 329 23.63 21.04 -7.21
C ASP A 329 23.24 20.37 -8.54
N THR A 330 23.43 21.08 -9.65
CA THR A 330 23.15 20.55 -11.00
C THR A 330 24.04 19.38 -11.42
N ASN A 331 25.18 19.18 -10.73
CA ASN A 331 26.11 18.08 -10.94
C ASN A 331 25.86 16.93 -9.94
N LEU A 332 24.72 16.97 -9.22
CA LEU A 332 24.32 16.00 -8.20
C LEU A 332 25.31 15.89 -7.03
N GLN A 333 26.11 16.94 -6.79
CA GLN A 333 26.98 17.01 -5.63
C GLN A 333 26.19 17.54 -4.44
N ARG A 334 26.33 16.85 -3.29
CA ARG A 334 25.57 17.17 -2.08
C ARG A 334 26.04 18.51 -1.50
N ILE A 335 25.10 19.43 -1.27
CA ILE A 335 25.38 20.74 -0.67
C ILE A 335 25.23 20.63 0.85
N ASN A 336 26.34 20.67 1.58
CA ASN A 336 26.35 20.66 3.03
C ASN A 336 26.22 22.08 3.60
N HIS A 337 25.02 22.49 3.99
CA HIS A 337 24.79 23.79 4.65
C HIS A 337 25.46 23.95 6.05
N ARG A 338 26.22 22.96 6.52
CA ARG A 338 27.03 23.07 7.75
C ARG A 338 28.35 23.81 7.50
N GLU A 339 28.96 23.67 6.32
CA GLU A 339 30.26 24.30 6.01
C GLU A 339 30.13 25.82 5.82
N SER A 340 28.98 26.29 5.32
CA SER A 340 28.72 27.73 5.16
C SER A 340 28.57 28.51 6.48
N LYS A 341 28.41 27.83 7.63
CA LYS A 341 28.48 28.48 8.96
C LYS A 341 29.92 28.62 9.47
N GLU A 342 30.85 27.77 9.03
CA GLU A 342 32.26 27.88 9.38
C GLU A 342 32.98 28.91 8.49
N GLU A 343 32.59 29.01 7.21
CA GLU A 343 33.09 30.06 6.32
C GLU A 343 32.61 31.46 6.74
N LYS A 344 31.37 31.60 7.23
CA LYS A 344 30.87 32.88 7.80
C LYS A 344 31.55 33.26 9.13
N LYS A 345 32.14 32.31 9.85
CA LYS A 345 32.99 32.61 11.03
C LYS A 345 34.41 33.01 10.64
N ALA A 346 34.91 32.54 9.49
CA ALA A 346 36.22 32.93 8.98
C ALA A 346 36.22 34.35 8.36
N GLU A 347 35.10 34.81 7.80
CA GLU A 347 34.96 36.18 7.28
C GLU A 347 34.72 37.22 8.38
N SER A 348 33.98 36.89 9.44
CA SER A 348 33.72 37.80 10.57
C SER A 348 34.95 38.05 11.47
N HIS A 349 36.01 37.24 11.34
CA HIS A 349 37.30 37.49 12.02
C HIS A 349 38.29 38.33 11.20
N LYS A 350 38.03 38.62 9.91
CA LYS A 350 38.91 39.46 9.08
C LYS A 350 38.59 40.96 9.15
N GLU A 351 37.40 41.36 9.62
CA GLU A 351 37.03 42.78 9.76
C GLU A 351 37.35 43.41 11.13
N SER A 352 37.80 42.63 12.12
CA SER A 352 38.10 43.14 13.48
C SER A 352 39.59 43.44 13.76
N VAL A 353 40.48 43.30 12.76
CA VAL A 353 41.94 43.51 12.96
C VAL A 353 42.47 44.82 12.33
N SER A 354 41.61 45.64 11.70
CA SER A 354 42.05 46.82 10.94
C SER A 354 41.79 48.17 11.63
N LYS A 355 41.69 48.20 12.97
CA LYS A 355 41.73 49.43 13.77
C LYS A 355 42.40 49.16 15.11
N ASP A 356 43.73 49.16 15.10
CA ASP A 356 44.55 49.77 16.17
C ASP A 356 46.03 49.57 15.89
N GLN A 357 46.63 50.50 15.14
CA GLN A 357 48.07 50.75 15.18
C GLN A 357 48.34 52.25 14.96
N LYS A 358 48.52 53.00 16.06
CA LYS A 358 49.58 54.01 16.23
C LYS A 358 49.52 54.64 17.63
N GLN A 359 50.41 54.21 18.53
CA GLN A 359 51.52 55.00 19.08
C GLN A 359 52.10 54.36 20.35
N ASN A 360 53.36 53.94 20.26
CA ASN A 360 54.34 53.81 21.35
C ASN A 360 54.80 55.25 21.76
N PRO A 361 55.41 55.50 22.95
CA PRO A 361 56.59 54.76 23.44
C PRO A 361 56.85 54.62 24.97
N ASP A 362 57.73 53.65 25.26
CA ASP A 362 58.79 53.49 26.29
C ASP A 362 58.61 53.87 27.77
N SER A 363 58.85 52.87 28.63
CA SER A 363 59.83 52.80 29.75
C SER A 363 59.57 51.48 30.52
N ASP A 364 60.40 50.45 30.43
CA ASP A 364 61.65 50.15 31.15
C ASP A 364 61.49 49.63 32.60
N GLU A 365 62.26 48.57 32.88
CA GLU A 365 62.53 47.84 34.14
C GLU A 365 61.49 46.87 34.76
N GLY A 366 61.94 45.61 34.96
CA GLY A 366 61.94 45.03 36.30
C GLY A 366 61.17 43.73 36.60
N ASP A 367 61.80 42.59 36.31
CA ASP A 367 61.97 41.42 37.22
C ASP A 367 60.87 40.32 37.44
N ALA A 368 61.42 39.08 37.43
CA ALA A 368 61.07 37.79 38.03
C ALA A 368 59.63 37.24 38.09
N GLY A 369 59.46 36.03 37.52
CA GLY A 369 58.35 35.13 37.90
C GLY A 369 58.29 33.81 37.13
N ARG A 370 59.00 32.79 37.64
CA ARG A 370 59.21 31.44 37.08
C ARG A 370 58.03 30.48 37.35
N LYS A 371 57.96 29.40 36.53
CA LYS A 371 57.29 28.07 36.68
C LYS A 371 55.98 27.90 35.89
N ASP A 372 55.67 26.76 35.28
CA ASP A 372 56.37 25.50 35.01
C ASP A 372 55.54 24.77 33.95
N ASN A 373 56.18 24.26 32.89
CA ASN A 373 55.56 23.38 31.89
C ASN A 373 55.87 21.92 32.29
N LYS A 374 54.86 21.06 32.45
CA LYS A 374 55.05 19.60 32.51
C LYS A 374 54.09 18.87 31.59
N VAL A 375 54.64 18.48 30.44
CA VAL A 375 54.22 17.36 29.61
C VAL A 375 54.51 16.04 30.34
N LYS A 376 53.56 15.10 30.37
CA LYS A 376 53.85 13.66 30.57
C LYS A 376 53.09 12.78 29.60
N LYS A 377 53.86 11.86 29.02
CA LYS A 377 53.60 10.88 27.97
C LYS A 377 52.68 9.72 28.40
N ARG A 378 51.87 9.27 27.43
CA ARG A 378 51.59 7.88 26.98
C ARG A 378 52.08 6.71 27.85
N ARG A 379 51.22 5.70 28.04
CA ARG A 379 51.23 4.43 27.27
C ARG A 379 50.10 3.48 27.73
N SER A 380 49.51 2.80 26.74
CA SER A 380 48.61 1.64 26.82
C SER A 380 49.28 0.43 27.48
N PRO A 381 48.51 -0.63 27.79
CA PRO A 381 48.50 -1.78 26.86
C PRO A 381 47.13 -2.45 26.66
N SER A 382 47.12 -3.25 25.59
CA SER A 382 46.07 -4.07 24.97
C SER A 382 45.35 -5.05 25.90
N ILE A 383 44.06 -5.32 25.63
CA ILE A 383 43.53 -6.46 24.83
C ILE A 383 42.22 -5.97 24.20
#